data_AF-A0A226MC76-F1
#
_entry.id   AF-A0A226MC76-F1
#
_cell.length_a   1.000
_cell.length_b   1.000
_cell.length_c   1.000
_cell.angle_alpha   90.00
_cell.angle_beta   90.00
_cell.angle_gamma   90.00
#
_symmetry.space_group_name_H-M   'P 1'
#
loop_
_entity.id
_entity.type
_entity.pdbx_description
1 polymer ?
#
loop_
_entity_poly.entity_id
_entity_poly.type
_entity_poly.pdbx_seq_one_letter_code
_entity_poly.pdbx_strand_id
1 'polypeptide(L)'
;FCEGQGLEYIVGRVWIGFWLILLALLVVAWEGSVLVRFLSRYTQEIFSFLISLIFIYETFVKLVTIRRLIGDFGVPISIFVMALADFFIKDTYTQKLKVPRGLEVTNATARGWFIHPMGNTAPFPIWMMFASAVPALLVFILIFLETQITTLIVSKPERKLVKGSGFHLDLLLIVAMGGLAALFGMPWLSATTVRTITHANALTVMSKSSAPGDKSQILEVKEQRISGLLVAVLIGVSILMEPILKYIPLAVLFGIFLYMGVTSLFGIQLFDRILLLLMPPKYHPKEPYVTRVKTWRMHIFTLTQILMLVLLWGVKASPASLALPFILILTVPLRRLLLPRIFSDIELKCYDCHLHPPHPQLQCYPIPPPISIPIAACPHS
;
A
#
# COMPACT_ATOMS: atom_id res chain seq x y z
N PHE A 1 -11.07 -7.04 24.99
CA PHE A 1 -10.07 -7.82 25.75
C PHE A 1 -9.66 -7.08 27.02
N CYS A 2 -8.80 -6.06 26.95
CA CYS A 2 -8.21 -5.43 28.15
C CYS A 2 -9.25 -4.99 29.21
N GLU A 3 -10.28 -4.24 28.80
CA GLU A 3 -11.38 -3.80 29.69
C GLU A 3 -12.10 -4.97 30.36
N GLY A 4 -12.50 -6.00 29.59
CA GLY A 4 -13.09 -7.24 30.11
C GLY A 4 -12.14 -8.15 30.91
N GLN A 5 -10.91 -7.71 31.18
CA GLN A 5 -9.93 -8.35 32.06
C GLN A 5 -9.40 -7.37 33.13
N GLY A 6 -9.97 -6.16 33.24
CA GLY A 6 -9.51 -5.14 34.19
C GLY A 6 -8.12 -4.56 33.90
N LEU A 7 -7.60 -4.73 32.67
CA LEU A 7 -6.24 -4.34 32.29
C LEU A 7 -6.20 -2.92 31.71
N GLU A 8 -5.21 -2.12 32.13
CA GLU A 8 -4.92 -0.82 31.53
C GLU A 8 -4.54 -0.96 30.04
N TYR A 9 -5.50 -0.69 29.15
CA TYR A 9 -5.33 -0.81 27.69
C TYR A 9 -4.09 -0.05 27.18
N ILE A 10 -3.84 1.15 27.70
CA ILE A 10 -2.75 2.01 27.24
C ILE A 10 -1.37 1.48 27.64
N VAL A 11 -1.26 0.80 28.79
CA VAL A 11 -0.01 0.15 29.23
C VAL A 11 0.22 -1.15 28.45
N GLY A 12 -0.84 -1.92 28.20
CA GLY A 12 -0.77 -3.06 27.27
C GLY A 12 -0.30 -2.64 25.86
N ARG A 13 -0.69 -1.44 25.41
CA ARG A 13 -0.20 -0.85 24.15
C ARG A 13 1.30 -0.53 24.18
N VAL A 14 1.80 0.00 25.30
CA VAL A 14 3.23 0.26 25.51
C VAL A 14 4.04 -1.03 25.39
N TRP A 15 3.59 -2.11 26.03
CA TRP A 15 4.26 -3.42 25.93
C TRP A 15 4.25 -3.99 24.52
N ILE A 16 3.13 -3.86 23.79
CA ILE A 16 3.10 -4.17 22.34
C ILE A 16 4.16 -3.35 21.59
N GLY A 17 4.30 -2.05 21.90
CA GLY A 17 5.33 -1.17 21.32
C GLY A 17 6.77 -1.64 21.56
N PHE A 18 7.10 -2.11 22.77
CA PHE A 18 8.41 -2.70 23.06
C PHE A 18 8.67 -3.97 22.25
N TRP A 19 7.70 -4.89 22.18
CA TRP A 19 7.82 -6.10 21.36
C TRP A 19 7.94 -5.79 19.87
N LEU A 20 7.25 -4.75 19.36
CA LEU A 20 7.39 -4.29 17.97
C LEU A 20 8.83 -3.85 17.65
N ILE A 21 9.47 -3.08 18.54
CA ILE A 21 10.88 -2.65 18.37
C ILE A 21 11.81 -3.87 18.35
N LEU A 22 11.64 -4.81 19.29
CA LEU A 22 12.46 -6.01 19.37
C LEU A 22 12.30 -6.89 18.12
N LEU A 23 11.06 -7.12 17.66
CA LEU A 23 10.78 -7.87 16.44
C LEU A 23 11.40 -7.19 15.21
N ALA A 24 11.32 -5.86 15.10
CA ALA A 24 11.95 -5.13 13.99
C ALA A 24 13.48 -5.28 13.99
N LEU A 25 14.13 -5.16 15.15
CA LEU A 25 15.57 -5.34 15.27
C LEU A 25 16.00 -6.76 14.88
N LEU A 26 15.30 -7.79 15.37
CA LEU A 26 15.58 -9.19 15.03
C LEU A 26 15.39 -9.47 13.53
N VAL A 27 14.28 -8.99 12.95
CA VAL A 27 13.98 -9.21 11.52
C VAL A 27 14.94 -8.44 10.61
N VAL A 28 15.40 -7.25 11.00
CA VAL A 28 16.42 -6.51 10.24
C VAL A 28 17.81 -7.14 10.38
N ALA A 29 18.18 -7.60 11.58
CA ALA A 29 19.46 -8.27 11.81
C ALA A 29 19.58 -9.62 11.07
N TRP A 30 18.47 -10.33 10.86
CA TRP A 30 18.43 -11.64 10.18
C TRP A 30 18.08 -11.54 8.67
N GLU A 31 18.33 -10.38 8.03
CA GLU A 31 17.98 -10.11 6.62
C GLU A 31 16.53 -10.48 6.24
N GLY A 32 15.56 -10.30 7.14
CA GLY A 32 14.17 -10.71 6.93
C GLY A 32 13.49 -10.08 5.71
N SER A 33 14.05 -9.00 5.16
CA SER A 33 13.63 -8.47 3.85
C SER A 33 13.90 -9.42 2.68
N VAL A 34 14.65 -10.52 2.85
CA VAL A 34 14.72 -11.61 1.86
C VAL A 34 13.34 -12.20 1.58
N LEU A 35 12.42 -12.21 2.56
CA LEU A 35 11.03 -12.64 2.37
C LEU A 35 10.29 -11.76 1.34
N VAL A 36 10.69 -10.50 1.17
CA VAL A 36 10.11 -9.55 0.20
C VAL A 36 10.35 -10.02 -1.23
N ARG A 37 11.44 -10.76 -1.51
CA ARG A 37 11.72 -11.39 -2.81
C ARG A 37 10.70 -12.48 -3.17
N PHE A 38 9.87 -12.93 -2.23
CA PHE A 38 8.80 -13.89 -2.49
C PHE A 38 7.50 -13.22 -2.98
N LEU A 39 7.34 -11.90 -2.77
CA LEU A 39 6.18 -11.10 -3.17
C LEU A 39 6.21 -10.79 -4.68
N SER A 40 5.77 -11.75 -5.49
CA SER A 40 5.60 -11.61 -6.94
C SER A 40 4.61 -10.51 -7.33
N ARG A 41 4.68 -10.04 -8.59
CA ARG A 41 3.75 -9.06 -9.19
C ARG A 41 2.29 -9.46 -8.99
N TYR A 42 1.97 -10.75 -9.13
CA TYR A 42 0.65 -11.32 -8.84
C TYR A 42 0.09 -10.90 -7.46
N THR A 43 0.88 -11.04 -6.39
CA THR A 43 0.50 -10.69 -5.02
C THR A 43 0.41 -9.17 -4.85
N GLN A 44 1.37 -8.43 -5.41
CA GLN A 44 1.38 -6.96 -5.37
C GLN A 44 0.15 -6.35 -6.04
N GLU A 45 -0.27 -6.89 -7.19
CA GLU A 45 -1.44 -6.41 -7.93
C GLU A 45 -2.76 -6.73 -7.22
N ILE A 46 -2.91 -7.95 -6.69
CA ILE A 46 -4.09 -8.31 -5.88
C ILE A 46 -4.21 -7.38 -4.67
N PHE A 47 -3.11 -7.11 -3.96
CA PHE A 47 -3.11 -6.19 -2.81
C PHE A 47 -3.42 -4.74 -3.22
N SER A 48 -2.74 -4.21 -4.24
CA SER A 48 -2.96 -2.84 -4.75
C SER A 48 -4.41 -2.62 -5.15
N PHE A 49 -4.99 -3.61 -5.85
CA PHE A 49 -6.37 -3.59 -6.30
C PHE A 49 -7.34 -3.69 -5.11
N LEU A 50 -7.10 -4.61 -4.17
CA LEU A 50 -7.91 -4.76 -2.96
C LEU A 50 -7.97 -3.47 -2.15
N ILE A 51 -6.81 -2.87 -1.87
CA ILE A 51 -6.73 -1.63 -1.08
C ILE A 51 -7.40 -0.47 -1.83
N SER A 52 -7.20 -0.35 -3.14
CA SER A 52 -7.89 0.67 -3.96
C SER A 52 -9.41 0.45 -3.98
N LEU A 53 -9.87 -0.80 -4.09
CA LEU A 53 -11.29 -1.15 -4.06
C LEU A 53 -11.94 -0.89 -2.69
N ILE A 54 -11.25 -1.22 -1.58
CA ILE A 54 -11.68 -0.89 -0.22
C ILE A 54 -11.81 0.63 -0.08
N PHE A 55 -10.82 1.39 -0.52
CA PHE A 55 -10.82 2.85 -0.43
C PHE A 55 -11.93 3.49 -1.28
N ILE A 56 -12.15 2.98 -2.50
CA ILE A 56 -13.27 3.35 -3.38
C ILE A 56 -14.62 3.06 -2.68
N TYR A 57 -14.80 1.86 -2.15
CA TYR A 57 -16.05 1.43 -1.51
C TYR A 57 -16.35 2.21 -0.24
N GLU A 58 -15.38 2.32 0.69
CA GLU A 58 -15.53 3.14 1.90
C GLU A 58 -15.89 4.58 1.57
N THR A 59 -15.37 5.10 0.46
CA THR A 59 -15.71 6.45 0.04
C THR A 59 -17.11 6.50 -0.58
N PHE A 60 -17.52 5.56 -1.43
CA PHE A 60 -18.88 5.51 -1.99
C PHE A 60 -19.95 5.39 -0.90
N VAL A 61 -19.74 4.54 0.12
CA VAL A 61 -20.63 4.42 1.30
C VAL A 61 -20.81 5.76 2.03
N LYS A 62 -19.80 6.64 1.98
CA LYS A 62 -19.81 7.98 2.59
C LYS A 62 -20.25 9.11 1.64
N LEU A 63 -20.34 8.87 0.33
CA LEU A 63 -20.38 9.94 -0.69
C LEU A 63 -21.65 9.99 -1.55
N VAL A 64 -22.49 8.94 -1.61
CA VAL A 64 -23.64 8.83 -2.57
C VAL A 64 -24.22 10.20 -2.99
N THR A 65 -23.88 10.61 -4.23
CA THR A 65 -24.05 11.93 -4.90
C THR A 65 -22.76 12.79 -5.00
N ILE A 66 -22.01 12.66 -6.12
CA ILE A 66 -21.36 13.74 -6.93
C ILE A 66 -20.34 13.15 -7.95
N ARG A 67 -20.16 13.84 -9.09
CA ARG A 67 -19.37 13.46 -10.28
C ARG A 67 -17.99 14.15 -10.33
N ARG A 68 -17.02 13.62 -11.10
CA ARG A 68 -15.64 14.16 -11.21
C ARG A 68 -15.29 14.90 -12.49
N LEU A 69 -14.53 15.97 -12.30
CA LEU A 69 -13.47 16.60 -13.13
C LEU A 69 -12.40 17.10 -12.12
N ILE A 70 -11.14 17.47 -12.39
CA ILE A 70 -10.20 17.38 -13.53
C ILE A 70 -8.77 17.49 -12.94
N GLY A 71 -7.70 17.10 -13.67
CA GLY A 71 -6.31 17.64 -13.62
C GLY A 71 -5.47 17.67 -12.31
N ASP A 72 -4.15 17.77 -12.45
CA ASP A 72 -3.20 17.73 -11.29
C ASP A 72 -3.31 18.95 -10.37
N PHE A 73 -3.44 20.17 -10.93
CA PHE A 73 -3.83 21.36 -10.16
C PHE A 73 -5.31 21.38 -9.80
N GLY A 74 -6.12 20.54 -10.44
CA GLY A 74 -7.56 20.53 -10.27
C GLY A 74 -8.00 19.89 -8.96
N VAL A 75 -7.15 19.15 -8.24
CA VAL A 75 -7.45 18.69 -6.86
C VAL A 75 -7.55 19.89 -5.89
N PRO A 76 -6.52 20.75 -5.72
CA PRO A 76 -6.65 22.00 -4.96
C PRO A 76 -7.77 22.93 -5.45
N ILE A 77 -7.92 23.10 -6.77
CA ILE A 77 -8.97 23.97 -7.33
C ILE A 77 -10.37 23.41 -7.01
N SER A 78 -10.57 22.09 -7.09
CA SER A 78 -11.84 21.45 -6.73
C SER A 78 -12.16 21.61 -5.24
N ILE A 79 -11.15 21.56 -4.35
CA ILE A 79 -11.34 21.90 -2.93
C ILE A 79 -11.87 23.33 -2.81
N PHE A 80 -11.17 24.29 -3.42
CA PHE A 80 -11.47 25.70 -3.30
C PHE A 80 -12.86 26.06 -3.85
N VAL A 81 -13.17 25.62 -5.08
CA VAL A 81 -14.45 25.91 -5.74
C VAL A 81 -15.63 25.29 -4.98
N MET A 82 -15.51 24.06 -4.50
CA MET A 82 -16.60 23.40 -3.78
C MET A 82 -16.77 23.92 -2.34
N ALA A 83 -15.68 24.26 -1.65
CA ALA A 83 -15.75 24.95 -0.36
C ALA A 83 -16.33 26.36 -0.49
N LEU A 84 -16.06 27.06 -1.59
CA LEU A 84 -16.65 28.36 -1.90
C LEU A 84 -18.16 28.24 -2.21
N ALA A 85 -18.57 27.21 -2.95
CA ALA A 85 -19.99 26.93 -3.19
C ALA A 85 -20.73 26.61 -1.87
N ASP A 86 -20.14 25.78 -1.00
CA ASP A 86 -20.64 25.47 0.35
C ASP A 86 -20.69 26.69 1.29
N PHE A 87 -19.84 27.70 1.07
CA PHE A 87 -19.89 28.97 1.81
C PHE A 87 -21.05 29.88 1.35
N PHE A 88 -21.43 29.84 0.07
CA PHE A 88 -22.56 30.60 -0.46
C PHE A 88 -23.91 29.95 -0.17
N ILE A 89 -24.00 28.62 -0.17
CA ILE A 89 -25.24 27.87 0.11
C ILE A 89 -25.45 27.79 1.64
N LYS A 90 -26.21 28.73 2.19
CA LYS A 90 -26.49 28.80 3.64
C LYS A 90 -27.72 28.01 4.08
N ASP A 91 -28.59 27.65 3.14
CA ASP A 91 -29.91 27.06 3.42
C ASP A 91 -29.87 25.54 3.69
N THR A 92 -28.70 24.91 3.58
CA THR A 92 -28.53 23.45 3.78
C THR A 92 -27.38 23.18 4.76
N TYR A 93 -27.61 22.30 5.74
CA TYR A 93 -26.55 21.84 6.64
C TYR A 93 -25.58 20.88 5.94
N THR A 94 -24.28 21.20 5.99
CA THR A 94 -23.21 20.33 5.50
C THR A 94 -22.26 19.93 6.63
N GLN A 95 -21.84 18.66 6.62
CA GLN A 95 -20.85 18.17 7.58
C GLN A 95 -19.46 18.71 7.22
N LYS A 96 -18.83 19.46 8.13
CA LYS A 96 -17.51 20.07 7.91
C LYS A 96 -16.42 19.40 8.74
N LEU A 97 -15.16 19.63 8.36
CA LEU A 97 -14.01 19.03 9.05
C LEU A 97 -13.93 19.49 10.52
N LYS A 98 -13.93 18.52 11.46
CA LYS A 98 -13.74 18.78 12.89
C LYS A 98 -12.26 18.70 13.23
N VAL A 99 -11.64 19.84 13.50
CA VAL A 99 -10.26 19.96 14.00
C VAL A 99 -10.33 20.42 15.46
N PRO A 100 -9.51 19.87 16.38
CA PRO A 100 -9.45 20.37 17.76
C PRO A 100 -8.76 21.74 17.80
N ARG A 101 -9.17 22.61 18.74
CA ARG A 101 -8.59 23.95 18.94
C ARG A 101 -7.17 23.95 19.51
N GLY A 102 -6.71 22.81 20.02
CA GLY A 102 -5.42 22.67 20.69
C GLY A 102 -4.98 21.21 20.78
N LEU A 103 -3.76 21.02 21.28
CA LEU A 103 -3.15 19.72 21.53
C LEU A 103 -3.57 19.19 22.91
N GLU A 104 -4.66 18.44 22.95
CA GLU A 104 -5.16 17.77 24.15
C GLU A 104 -4.97 16.26 24.06
N VAL A 105 -4.69 15.62 25.19
CA VAL A 105 -4.71 14.15 25.31
C VAL A 105 -6.15 13.64 25.32
N THR A 106 -6.38 12.48 24.71
CA THR A 106 -7.71 11.87 24.51
C THR A 106 -8.59 11.76 25.76
N ASN A 107 -7.98 11.71 26.94
CA ASN A 107 -8.66 11.84 28.23
C ASN A 107 -7.68 12.42 29.25
N ALA A 108 -7.76 13.73 29.49
CA ALA A 108 -6.81 14.46 30.34
C ALA A 108 -6.89 14.13 31.84
N THR A 109 -8.01 13.58 32.32
CA THR A 109 -8.13 13.16 33.72
C THR A 109 -7.61 11.74 33.97
N ALA A 110 -7.55 10.90 32.92
CA ALA A 110 -7.14 9.50 33.04
C ALA A 110 -5.71 9.19 32.55
N ARG A 111 -5.06 10.08 31.77
CA ARG A 111 -3.67 9.87 31.32
C ARG A 111 -2.86 11.15 31.16
N GLY A 112 -1.57 11.04 31.49
CA GLY A 112 -0.55 11.99 31.05
C GLY A 112 -0.11 11.79 29.60
N TRP A 113 0.89 12.58 29.20
CA TRP A 113 1.54 12.47 27.88
C TRP A 113 2.48 11.26 27.78
N PHE A 114 3.12 10.86 28.87
CA PHE A 114 3.94 9.66 28.98
C PHE A 114 3.19 8.58 29.77
N ILE A 115 3.26 7.33 29.33
CA ILE A 115 2.65 6.18 30.02
C ILE A 115 3.74 5.34 30.67
N HIS A 116 3.64 5.13 31.98
CA HIS A 116 4.60 4.33 32.71
C HIS A 116 4.39 2.82 32.41
N PRO A 117 5.42 2.06 31.98
CA PRO A 117 5.25 0.67 31.58
C PRO A 117 4.72 -0.28 32.67
N MET A 118 4.86 0.09 33.95
CA MET A 118 4.39 -0.73 35.08
C MET A 118 2.95 -0.45 35.51
N GLY A 119 2.24 0.46 34.86
CA GLY A 119 0.91 0.93 35.30
C GLY A 119 0.92 2.40 35.70
N ASN A 120 -0.21 3.08 35.47
CA ASN A 120 -0.44 4.45 35.97
C ASN A 120 -1.39 4.48 37.19
N THR A 121 -2.43 3.64 37.21
CA THR A 121 -3.44 3.58 38.28
C THR A 121 -3.44 2.26 39.04
N ALA A 122 -3.10 1.15 38.37
CA ALA A 122 -2.93 -0.16 38.96
C ALA A 122 -1.65 -0.85 38.39
N PRO A 123 -0.95 -1.70 39.17
CA PRO A 123 0.22 -2.40 38.68
C PRO A 123 -0.15 -3.35 37.54
N PHE A 124 0.48 -3.18 36.37
CA PHE A 124 0.21 -4.01 35.21
C PHE A 124 0.77 -5.42 35.43
N PRO A 125 0.00 -6.50 35.17
CA PRO A 125 0.44 -7.84 35.52
C PRO A 125 1.55 -8.36 34.60
N ILE A 126 2.61 -8.91 35.20
CA ILE A 126 3.83 -9.35 34.51
C ILE A 126 3.53 -10.40 33.42
N TRP A 127 2.61 -11.34 33.66
CA TRP A 127 2.22 -12.34 32.66
C TRP A 127 1.69 -11.70 31.37
N MET A 128 0.99 -10.57 31.47
CA MET A 128 0.43 -9.85 30.33
C MET A 128 1.51 -9.06 29.57
N MET A 129 2.57 -8.62 30.26
CA MET A 129 3.74 -8.00 29.60
C MET A 129 4.36 -8.95 28.58
N PHE A 130 4.57 -10.22 28.96
CA PHE A 130 5.04 -11.27 28.06
C PHE A 130 3.97 -11.71 27.05
N ALA A 131 2.73 -11.92 27.47
CA ALA A 131 1.65 -12.33 26.57
C ALA A 131 1.37 -11.32 25.45
N SER A 132 1.67 -10.04 25.66
CA SER A 132 1.56 -8.98 24.65
C SER A 132 2.49 -9.17 23.43
N ALA A 133 3.47 -10.07 23.50
CA ALA A 133 4.27 -10.50 22.34
C ALA A 133 3.39 -11.08 21.21
N VAL A 134 2.27 -11.75 21.54
CA VAL A 134 1.37 -12.36 20.55
C VAL A 134 0.64 -11.30 19.70
N PRO A 135 -0.09 -10.32 20.27
CA PRO A 135 -0.65 -9.23 19.48
C PRO A 135 0.42 -8.34 18.84
N ALA A 136 1.61 -8.20 19.45
CA ALA A 136 2.71 -7.49 18.82
C ALA A 136 3.22 -8.18 17.55
N LEU A 137 3.35 -9.50 17.55
CA LEU A 137 3.71 -10.28 16.35
C LEU A 137 2.66 -10.11 15.23
N LEU A 138 1.37 -10.11 15.58
CA LEU A 138 0.29 -9.86 14.62
C LEU A 138 0.35 -8.45 14.01
N VAL A 139 0.53 -7.42 14.85
CA VAL A 139 0.69 -6.02 14.39
C VAL A 139 1.99 -5.85 13.58
N PHE A 140 3.07 -6.52 13.96
CA PHE A 140 4.32 -6.52 13.23
C PHE A 140 4.14 -7.09 11.81
N ILE A 141 3.49 -8.26 11.67
CA ILE A 141 3.22 -8.88 10.38
C ILE A 141 2.35 -7.97 9.48
N LEU A 142 1.35 -7.29 10.06
CA LEU A 142 0.54 -6.29 9.36
C LEU A 142 1.39 -5.12 8.83
N ILE A 143 2.15 -4.45 9.70
CA ILE A 143 3.00 -3.30 9.34
C ILE A 143 4.07 -3.73 8.33
N PHE A 144 4.69 -4.90 8.53
CA PHE A 144 5.69 -5.48 7.63
C PHE A 144 5.11 -5.69 6.23
N LEU A 145 3.99 -6.41 6.09
CA LEU A 145 3.39 -6.67 4.78
C LEU A 145 2.94 -5.39 4.09
N GLU A 146 2.20 -4.51 4.77
CA GLU A 146 1.72 -3.26 4.17
C GLU A 146 2.90 -2.38 3.71
N THR A 147 3.93 -2.25 4.54
CA THR A 147 5.11 -1.44 4.22
C THR A 147 5.92 -2.04 3.08
N GLN A 148 6.28 -3.33 3.16
CA GLN A 148 7.11 -3.98 2.15
C GLN A 148 6.41 -4.09 0.79
N ILE A 149 5.10 -4.37 0.76
CA ILE A 149 4.32 -4.36 -0.49
C ILE A 149 4.20 -2.94 -1.02
N THR A 150 3.96 -1.93 -0.17
CA THR A 150 3.89 -0.52 -0.61
C THR A 150 5.23 -0.05 -1.21
N THR A 151 6.36 -0.34 -0.56
CA THR A 151 7.68 0.01 -1.10
C THR A 151 7.93 -0.72 -2.42
N LEU A 152 7.59 -2.01 -2.55
CA LEU A 152 7.68 -2.75 -3.82
C LEU A 152 6.84 -2.14 -4.96
N ILE A 153 5.60 -1.72 -4.67
CA ILE A 153 4.71 -1.11 -5.69
C ILE A 153 5.25 0.25 -6.14
N VAL A 154 5.87 1.00 -5.22
CA VAL A 154 6.44 2.31 -5.53
C VAL A 154 7.79 2.18 -6.24
N SER A 155 8.62 1.21 -5.85
CA SER A 155 9.95 0.94 -6.41
C SER A 155 9.93 0.06 -7.68
N LYS A 156 8.78 -0.07 -8.36
CA LYS A 156 8.70 -0.87 -9.60
C LYS A 156 9.56 -0.25 -10.72
N PRO A 157 10.22 -1.08 -11.55
CA PRO A 157 11.08 -0.59 -12.63
C PRO A 157 10.32 0.24 -13.68
N GLU A 158 9.00 0.01 -13.86
CA GLU A 158 8.16 0.82 -14.77
C GLU A 158 8.16 2.32 -14.45
N ARG A 159 8.45 2.71 -13.20
CA ARG A 159 8.49 4.12 -12.77
C ARG A 159 9.81 4.83 -13.05
N LYS A 160 10.84 4.12 -13.55
CA LYS A 160 12.16 4.70 -13.90
C LYS A 160 12.79 5.52 -12.76
N LEU A 161 12.65 5.02 -11.53
CA LEU A 161 13.32 5.60 -10.36
C LEU A 161 14.83 5.41 -10.48
N VAL A 162 15.59 6.40 -10.02
CA VAL A 162 17.05 6.49 -10.17
C VAL A 162 17.75 6.16 -8.86
N LYS A 163 17.14 6.47 -7.71
CA LYS A 163 17.66 6.12 -6.38
C LYS A 163 17.17 4.73 -5.95
N GLY A 164 18.06 3.98 -5.31
CA GLY A 164 17.73 2.67 -4.73
C GLY A 164 16.74 2.75 -3.57
N SER A 165 15.99 1.65 -3.35
CA SER A 165 14.99 1.52 -2.28
C SER A 165 15.57 0.91 -0.99
N GLY A 166 15.16 1.45 0.16
CA GLY A 166 15.75 1.18 1.47
C GLY A 166 14.97 0.21 2.36
N PHE A 167 14.52 -0.94 1.86
CA PHE A 167 13.57 -1.84 2.54
C PHE A 167 13.85 -2.15 4.02
N HIS A 168 15.12 -2.34 4.42
CA HIS A 168 15.51 -2.57 5.82
C HIS A 168 15.40 -1.32 6.69
N LEU A 169 15.84 -0.17 6.16
CA LEU A 169 15.82 1.11 6.88
C LEU A 169 14.38 1.60 7.05
N ASP A 170 13.56 1.49 6.01
CA ASP A 170 12.14 1.87 6.03
C ASP A 170 11.38 1.07 7.10
N LEU A 171 11.61 -0.25 7.16
CA LEU A 171 11.01 -1.14 8.17
C LEU A 171 11.44 -0.76 9.59
N LEU A 172 12.76 -0.61 9.81
CA LEU A 172 13.29 -0.27 11.12
C LEU A 172 12.75 1.08 11.60
N LEU A 173 12.76 2.09 10.74
CA LEU A 173 12.33 3.44 11.08
C LEU A 173 10.82 3.50 11.39
N ILE A 174 9.98 2.90 10.55
CA ILE A 174 8.52 2.90 10.75
C ILE A 174 8.14 2.15 12.04
N VAL A 175 8.70 0.96 12.26
CA VAL A 175 8.35 0.17 13.45
C VAL A 175 8.97 0.74 14.73
N ALA A 176 10.20 1.26 14.68
CA ALA A 176 10.80 1.94 15.83
C ALA A 176 10.05 3.21 16.22
N MET A 177 9.68 4.05 15.25
CA MET A 177 8.83 5.22 15.51
C MET A 177 7.44 4.81 16.02
N GLY A 178 6.85 3.73 15.51
CA GLY A 178 5.57 3.19 16.00
C GLY A 178 5.64 2.66 17.44
N GLY A 179 6.75 2.01 17.83
CA GLY A 179 6.98 1.55 19.19
C GLY A 179 7.25 2.70 20.17
N LEU A 180 8.05 3.70 19.76
CA LEU A 180 8.27 4.92 20.54
C LEU A 180 6.98 5.74 20.69
N ALA A 181 6.16 5.84 19.64
CA ALA A 181 4.85 6.48 19.68
C ALA A 181 3.92 5.82 20.72
N ALA A 182 4.00 4.50 20.91
CA ALA A 182 3.22 3.79 21.92
C ALA A 182 3.53 4.26 23.36
N LEU A 183 4.77 4.65 23.68
CA LEU A 183 5.16 5.22 24.99
C LEU A 183 4.43 6.54 25.31
N PHE A 184 4.10 7.32 24.27
CA PHE A 184 3.30 8.53 24.38
C PHE A 184 1.78 8.29 24.17
N GLY A 185 1.38 7.02 24.09
CA GLY A 185 0.00 6.59 23.86
C GLY A 185 -0.51 6.83 22.44
N MET A 186 0.35 7.32 21.55
CA MET A 186 0.02 7.63 20.15
C MET A 186 -0.17 6.33 19.33
N PRO A 187 -0.88 6.40 18.19
CA PRO A 187 -0.97 5.26 17.29
C PRO A 187 0.35 4.94 16.60
N TRP A 188 0.66 3.66 16.48
CA TRP A 188 1.62 3.16 15.49
C TRP A 188 1.10 3.40 14.07
N LEU A 189 2.02 3.60 13.14
CA LEU A 189 1.74 3.96 11.75
C LEU A 189 2.36 2.91 10.81
N SER A 190 1.80 2.79 9.61
CA SER A 190 2.29 1.98 8.49
C SER A 190 2.35 2.81 7.22
N ALA A 191 3.10 2.36 6.21
CA ALA A 191 3.18 3.06 4.92
C ALA A 191 1.91 2.80 4.08
N THR A 192 0.99 3.76 4.04
CA THR A 192 -0.31 3.61 3.37
C THR A 192 -0.21 3.59 1.84
N THR A 193 -0.56 2.47 1.22
CA THR A 193 -0.38 2.23 -0.23
C THR A 193 -0.97 3.31 -1.13
N VAL A 194 -2.26 3.65 -1.00
CA VAL A 194 -2.93 4.64 -1.87
C VAL A 194 -2.25 6.00 -1.78
N ARG A 195 -1.95 6.46 -0.56
CA ARG A 195 -1.33 7.77 -0.31
C ARG A 195 0.08 7.84 -0.90
N THR A 196 0.89 6.79 -0.75
CA THR A 196 2.24 6.74 -1.30
C THR A 196 2.23 6.64 -2.83
N ILE A 197 1.28 5.88 -3.41
CA ILE A 197 1.08 5.82 -4.87
C ILE A 197 0.67 7.18 -5.42
N THR A 198 -0.29 7.88 -4.82
CA THR A 198 -0.77 9.18 -5.33
C THR A 198 0.25 10.29 -5.13
N HIS A 199 0.98 10.31 -4.00
CA HIS A 199 2.12 11.20 -3.82
C HIS A 199 3.22 10.95 -4.86
N ALA A 200 3.54 9.68 -5.17
CA ALA A 200 4.50 9.37 -6.23
C ALA A 200 3.98 9.79 -7.62
N ASN A 201 2.70 9.54 -7.93
CA ASN A 201 2.09 9.93 -9.20
C ASN A 201 2.11 11.45 -9.41
N ALA A 202 1.89 12.24 -8.35
CA ALA A 202 2.01 13.70 -8.39
C ALA A 202 3.45 14.22 -8.63
N LEU A 203 4.45 13.34 -8.56
CA LEU A 203 5.85 13.61 -8.87
C LEU A 203 6.31 12.98 -10.19
N THR A 204 5.43 12.24 -10.89
CA THR A 204 5.72 11.57 -12.15
C THR A 204 5.58 12.53 -13.32
N VAL A 205 6.64 12.68 -14.11
CA VAL A 205 6.61 13.45 -15.36
C VAL A 205 6.23 12.51 -16.51
N MET A 206 5.05 12.74 -17.09
CA MET A 206 4.57 12.02 -18.27
C MET A 206 5.09 12.68 -19.55
N SER A 207 5.43 11.88 -20.54
CA SER A 207 5.84 12.36 -21.86
C SER A 207 4.67 13.07 -22.55
N LYS A 208 4.96 14.24 -23.15
CA LYS A 208 4.05 14.90 -24.09
C LYS A 208 4.04 14.06 -25.36
N SER A 209 2.90 13.46 -25.68
CA SER A 209 2.79 12.59 -26.86
C SER A 209 3.00 13.40 -28.14
N SER A 210 4.05 13.09 -28.89
CA SER A 210 4.43 13.82 -30.11
C SER A 210 3.64 13.39 -31.35
N ALA A 211 2.81 12.35 -31.25
CA ALA A 211 2.03 11.80 -32.37
C ALA A 211 0.64 11.34 -31.92
N PRO A 212 -0.44 11.60 -32.69
CA PRO A 212 -1.78 11.12 -32.37
C PRO A 212 -1.82 9.58 -32.23
N GLY A 213 -2.13 9.10 -31.03
CA GLY A 213 -2.30 7.68 -30.74
C GLY A 213 -1.15 7.00 -29.97
N ASP A 214 -0.01 7.68 -29.74
CA ASP A 214 1.02 7.12 -28.86
C ASP A 214 0.68 7.33 -27.38
N LYS A 215 0.83 6.28 -26.57
CA LYS A 215 0.49 6.31 -25.14
C LYS A 215 1.48 7.21 -24.39
N SER A 216 1.00 8.03 -23.46
CA SER A 216 1.88 8.83 -22.59
C SER A 216 2.78 7.91 -21.75
N GLN A 217 4.08 7.90 -22.06
CA GLN A 217 5.06 7.12 -21.32
C GLN A 217 5.58 7.90 -20.12
N ILE A 218 5.88 7.22 -19.02
CA ILE A 218 6.61 7.81 -17.89
C ILE A 218 8.02 8.16 -18.36
N LEU A 219 8.44 9.42 -18.20
CA LEU A 219 9.81 9.85 -18.48
C LEU A 219 10.70 9.63 -17.26
N GLU A 220 10.33 10.26 -16.15
CA GLU A 220 11.07 10.28 -14.88
C GLU A 220 10.10 10.58 -13.72
N VAL A 221 10.54 10.30 -12.49
CA VAL A 221 9.84 10.70 -11.25
C VAL A 221 10.74 11.62 -10.46
N LYS A 222 10.23 12.79 -10.02
CA LYS A 222 11.00 13.78 -9.25
C LYS A 222 11.14 13.34 -7.78
N GLU A 223 12.19 12.57 -7.51
CA GLU A 223 12.54 12.05 -6.19
C GLU A 223 13.03 13.14 -5.21
N GLN A 224 12.10 13.81 -4.53
CA GLN A 224 12.38 14.85 -3.53
C GLN A 224 12.03 14.45 -2.09
N ARG A 225 12.82 14.93 -1.12
CA ARG A 225 12.52 14.82 0.32
C ARG A 225 11.59 15.93 0.83
N ILE A 226 11.58 17.07 0.15
CA ILE A 226 10.93 18.31 0.60
C ILE A 226 9.40 18.17 0.59
N SER A 227 8.79 17.57 -0.44
CA SER A 227 7.33 17.39 -0.48
C SER A 227 6.78 16.59 0.70
N GLY A 228 7.42 15.46 1.05
CA GLY A 228 7.03 14.64 2.20
C GLY A 228 7.18 15.39 3.52
N LEU A 229 8.29 16.13 3.69
CA LEU A 229 8.52 16.96 4.88
C LEU A 229 7.48 18.08 4.99
N LEU A 230 7.20 18.80 3.90
CA LEU A 230 6.20 19.87 3.87
C LEU A 230 4.80 19.34 4.21
N VAL A 231 4.39 18.19 3.67
CA VAL A 231 3.11 17.56 4.03
C VAL A 231 3.06 17.19 5.51
N ALA A 232 4.14 16.64 6.07
CA ALA A 232 4.20 16.33 7.50
C ALA A 232 4.12 17.59 8.39
N VAL A 233 4.85 18.65 8.04
CA VAL A 233 4.81 19.94 8.75
C VAL A 233 3.43 20.59 8.65
N LEU A 234 2.80 20.58 7.47
CA LEU A 234 1.45 21.12 7.27
C LEU A 234 0.39 20.34 8.07
N ILE A 235 0.54 19.03 8.21
CA ILE A 235 -0.33 18.23 9.11
C ILE A 235 -0.13 18.67 10.57
N GLY A 236 1.11 18.91 11.02
CA GLY A 236 1.36 19.43 12.37
C GLY A 236 0.79 20.84 12.60
N VAL A 237 0.97 21.75 11.64
CA VAL A 237 0.47 23.14 11.69
C VAL A 237 -1.06 23.22 11.51
N SER A 238 -1.71 22.17 11.01
CA SER A 238 -3.17 22.15 10.74
C SER A 238 -4.04 22.49 11.96
N ILE A 239 -3.56 22.24 13.18
CA ILE A 239 -4.22 22.61 14.44
C ILE A 239 -4.33 24.13 14.59
N LEU A 240 -3.28 24.87 14.24
CA LEU A 240 -3.30 26.35 14.24
C LEU A 240 -4.21 26.91 13.13
N MET A 241 -4.47 26.12 12.09
CA MET A 241 -5.33 26.47 10.97
C MET A 241 -6.79 26.01 11.15
N GLU A 242 -7.20 25.54 12.34
CA GLU A 242 -8.59 25.15 12.68
C GLU A 242 -9.65 26.18 12.22
N PRO A 243 -9.45 27.51 12.35
CA PRO A 243 -10.41 28.50 11.87
C PRO A 243 -10.64 28.48 10.36
N ILE A 244 -9.69 28.00 9.56
CA ILE A 244 -9.77 27.89 8.10
C ILE A 244 -10.29 26.50 7.72
N LEU A 245 -9.72 25.44 8.32
CA LEU A 245 -10.04 24.06 7.99
C LEU A 245 -11.51 23.70 8.26
N LYS A 246 -12.14 24.30 9.28
CA LYS A 246 -13.56 24.08 9.61
C LYS A 246 -14.54 24.53 8.52
N TYR A 247 -14.12 25.30 7.53
CA TYR A 247 -14.95 25.67 6.39
C TYR A 247 -14.97 24.61 5.28
N ILE A 248 -14.10 23.60 5.32
CA ILE A 248 -14.02 22.56 4.29
C ILE A 248 -15.09 21.48 4.57
N PRO A 249 -16.08 21.28 3.68
CA PRO A 249 -17.08 20.22 3.83
C PRO A 249 -16.48 18.83 3.57
N LEU A 250 -16.90 17.82 4.35
CA LEU A 250 -16.43 16.44 4.25
C LEU A 250 -16.75 15.80 2.88
N ALA A 251 -17.84 16.21 2.23
CA ALA A 251 -18.21 15.75 0.89
C ALA A 251 -17.11 16.00 -0.15
N VAL A 252 -16.38 17.12 -0.04
CA VAL A 252 -15.26 17.46 -0.92
C VAL A 252 -14.06 16.57 -0.67
N LEU A 253 -13.75 16.30 0.60
CA LEU A 253 -12.70 15.36 1.00
C LEU A 253 -13.00 13.95 0.50
N PHE A 254 -14.25 13.50 0.57
CA PHE A 254 -14.68 12.23 -0.03
C PHE A 254 -14.53 12.25 -1.57
N GLY A 255 -14.89 13.36 -2.24
CA GLY A 255 -14.66 13.54 -3.68
C GLY A 255 -13.21 13.27 -4.11
N ILE A 256 -12.25 13.67 -3.26
CA ILE A 256 -10.80 13.52 -3.46
C ILE A 256 -10.31 12.14 -3.02
N PHE A 257 -10.85 11.54 -1.97
CA PHE A 257 -10.52 10.16 -1.59
C PHE A 257 -10.91 9.19 -2.71
N LEU A 258 -12.12 9.30 -3.25
CA LEU A 258 -12.51 8.48 -4.39
C LEU A 258 -11.71 8.84 -5.67
N TYR A 259 -11.10 10.05 -5.77
CA TYR A 259 -10.17 10.40 -6.88
C TYR A 259 -8.88 9.61 -6.73
N MET A 260 -8.25 9.70 -5.56
CA MET A 260 -7.04 8.96 -5.21
C MET A 260 -7.23 7.44 -5.35
N GLY A 261 -8.40 6.91 -4.98
CA GLY A 261 -8.72 5.48 -5.16
C GLY A 261 -8.88 5.06 -6.62
N VAL A 262 -9.46 5.89 -7.48
CA VAL A 262 -9.55 5.58 -8.92
C VAL A 262 -8.20 5.77 -9.61
N THR A 263 -7.43 6.81 -9.26
CA THR A 263 -6.11 7.03 -9.87
C THR A 263 -5.04 6.04 -9.40
N SER A 264 -5.21 5.41 -8.23
CA SER A 264 -4.34 4.31 -7.80
C SER A 264 -4.59 2.98 -8.54
N LEU A 265 -5.70 2.84 -9.28
CA LEU A 265 -5.92 1.68 -10.16
C LEU A 265 -5.12 1.75 -11.46
N PHE A 266 -4.77 2.95 -11.93
CA PHE A 266 -3.96 3.12 -13.14
C PHE A 266 -2.53 2.61 -12.92
N GLY A 267 -2.05 1.76 -13.83
CA GLY A 267 -0.75 1.08 -13.71
C GLY A 267 -0.79 -0.27 -12.97
N ILE A 268 -1.98 -0.77 -12.61
CA ILE A 268 -2.17 -2.15 -12.14
C ILE A 268 -2.58 -3.03 -13.34
N GLN A 269 -1.75 -3.98 -13.77
CA GLN A 269 -2.04 -4.84 -14.93
C GLN A 269 -3.25 -5.76 -14.70
N LEU A 270 -3.59 -6.09 -13.45
CA LEU A 270 -4.85 -6.73 -13.10
C LEU A 270 -6.06 -5.87 -13.52
N PHE A 271 -6.03 -4.55 -13.27
CA PHE A 271 -7.13 -3.66 -13.69
C PHE A 271 -7.21 -3.57 -15.22
N ASP A 272 -6.08 -3.42 -15.91
CA ASP A 272 -6.04 -3.43 -17.38
C ASP A 272 -6.61 -4.74 -17.95
N ARG A 273 -6.27 -5.90 -17.36
CA ARG A 273 -6.79 -7.20 -17.79
C ARG A 273 -8.26 -7.45 -17.44
N ILE A 274 -8.77 -6.84 -16.36
CA ILE A 274 -10.21 -6.81 -16.06
C ILE A 274 -10.95 -5.99 -17.13
N LEU A 275 -10.39 -4.86 -17.59
CA LEU A 275 -10.97 -4.11 -18.71
C LEU A 275 -10.91 -4.90 -20.03
N LEU A 276 -9.84 -5.67 -20.27
CA LEU A 276 -9.74 -6.57 -21.42
C LEU A 276 -10.74 -7.75 -21.38
N LEU A 277 -11.25 -8.15 -20.22
CA LEU A 277 -12.34 -9.13 -20.13
C LEU A 277 -13.66 -8.60 -20.70
N LEU A 278 -13.85 -7.27 -20.68
CA LEU A 278 -15.04 -6.57 -21.18
C LEU A 278 -14.85 -6.04 -22.61
N MET A 279 -13.64 -6.14 -23.16
CA MET A 279 -13.28 -5.62 -24.48
C MET A 279 -13.35 -6.72 -25.55
N PRO A 280 -13.91 -6.48 -26.75
CA PRO A 280 -13.86 -7.46 -27.83
C PRO A 280 -12.41 -7.70 -28.29
N PRO A 281 -12.01 -8.95 -28.63
CA PRO A 281 -10.64 -9.27 -29.05
C PRO A 281 -10.06 -8.43 -30.20
N LYS A 282 -10.92 -7.83 -31.04
CA LYS A 282 -10.54 -6.92 -32.13
C LYS A 282 -9.86 -5.62 -31.65
N TYR A 283 -10.16 -5.16 -30.44
CA TYR A 283 -9.63 -3.91 -29.88
C TYR A 283 -8.46 -4.11 -28.93
N HIS A 284 -7.98 -5.35 -28.79
CA HIS A 284 -6.88 -5.68 -27.90
C HIS A 284 -5.59 -4.91 -28.24
N PRO A 285 -4.92 -4.31 -27.23
CA PRO A 285 -3.68 -3.57 -27.44
C PRO A 285 -2.53 -4.52 -27.76
N LYS A 286 -1.48 -3.99 -28.41
CA LYS A 286 -0.27 -4.72 -28.81
C LYS A 286 0.69 -5.01 -27.63
N GLU A 287 0.16 -5.50 -26.52
CA GLU A 287 0.92 -5.82 -25.32
C GLU A 287 1.42 -7.29 -25.36
N PRO A 288 2.59 -7.63 -24.78
CA PRO A 288 3.15 -8.99 -24.87
C PRO A 288 2.24 -10.08 -24.29
N TYR A 289 1.56 -9.79 -23.16
CA TYR A 289 0.61 -10.68 -22.50
C TYR A 289 -0.75 -10.82 -23.22
N VAL A 290 -0.92 -10.18 -24.37
CA VAL A 290 -2.10 -10.32 -25.23
C VAL A 290 -1.73 -10.89 -26.60
N THR A 291 -0.53 -10.58 -27.10
CA THR A 291 -0.04 -11.04 -28.41
C THR A 291 0.68 -12.39 -28.37
N ARG A 292 1.32 -12.76 -27.26
CA ARG A 292 2.11 -14.02 -27.15
C ARG A 292 1.37 -15.19 -26.50
N VAL A 293 0.21 -14.95 -25.90
CA VAL A 293 -0.56 -15.98 -25.17
C VAL A 293 -2.00 -16.02 -25.67
N LYS A 294 -2.65 -17.18 -25.57
CA LYS A 294 -4.03 -17.34 -26.03
C LYS A 294 -4.99 -16.57 -25.12
N THR A 295 -5.87 -15.74 -25.70
CA THR A 295 -6.85 -14.90 -24.99
C THR A 295 -7.61 -15.61 -23.87
N TRP A 296 -8.09 -16.84 -24.12
CA TRP A 296 -8.77 -17.66 -23.10
C TRP A 296 -7.90 -17.97 -21.87
N ARG A 297 -6.60 -18.23 -22.04
CA ARG A 297 -5.66 -18.46 -20.94
C ARG A 297 -5.43 -17.19 -20.12
N MET A 298 -5.36 -16.01 -20.76
CA MET A 298 -5.31 -14.72 -20.07
C MET A 298 -6.57 -14.50 -19.21
N HIS A 299 -7.75 -14.87 -19.72
CA HIS A 299 -9.00 -14.76 -18.94
C HIS A 299 -9.04 -15.74 -17.76
N ILE A 300 -8.61 -17.00 -17.91
CA ILE A 300 -8.51 -17.94 -16.76
C ILE A 300 -7.58 -17.38 -15.67
N PHE A 301 -6.41 -16.83 -16.04
CA PHE A 301 -5.49 -16.21 -15.09
C PHE A 301 -6.16 -15.03 -14.36
N THR A 302 -6.85 -14.17 -15.10
CA THR A 302 -7.52 -12.98 -14.55
C THR A 302 -8.70 -13.36 -13.64
N LEU A 303 -9.50 -14.36 -14.03
CA LEU A 303 -10.57 -14.94 -13.20
C LEU A 303 -10.03 -15.57 -11.91
N THR A 304 -8.86 -16.21 -11.97
CA THR A 304 -8.17 -16.74 -10.78
C THR A 304 -7.76 -15.61 -9.82
N GLN A 305 -7.30 -14.47 -10.34
CA GLN A 305 -7.01 -13.28 -9.53
C GLN A 305 -8.28 -12.66 -8.93
N ILE A 306 -9.37 -12.57 -9.70
CA ILE A 306 -10.68 -12.08 -9.22
C ILE A 306 -11.21 -12.98 -8.10
N LEU A 307 -11.10 -14.30 -8.23
CA LEU A 307 -11.51 -15.24 -7.18
C LEU A 307 -10.73 -15.01 -5.86
N MET A 308 -9.41 -14.80 -5.94
CA MET A 308 -8.60 -14.46 -4.77
C MET A 308 -8.95 -13.11 -4.17
N LEU A 309 -9.28 -12.12 -5.01
CA LEU A 309 -9.74 -10.80 -4.58
C LEU A 309 -11.07 -10.89 -3.82
N VAL A 310 -12.04 -11.67 -4.32
CA VAL A 310 -13.34 -11.92 -3.66
C VAL A 310 -13.15 -12.62 -2.32
N LEU A 311 -12.24 -13.60 -2.24
CA LEU A 311 -11.90 -14.29 -0.99
C LEU A 311 -11.31 -13.30 0.05
N LEU A 312 -10.34 -12.48 -0.36
CA LEU A 312 -9.77 -11.43 0.49
C LEU A 312 -10.80 -10.38 0.92
N TRP A 313 -11.73 -10.00 0.04
CA TRP A 313 -12.84 -9.11 0.35
C TRP A 313 -13.79 -9.71 1.41
N GLY A 314 -14.17 -10.98 1.25
CA GLY A 314 -14.99 -11.70 2.24
C GLY A 314 -14.34 -11.76 3.61
N VAL A 315 -13.03 -12.07 3.68
CA VAL A 315 -12.27 -12.05 4.93
C VAL A 315 -12.23 -10.64 5.52
N LYS A 316 -12.02 -9.59 4.71
CA LYS A 316 -12.01 -8.19 5.17
C LYS A 316 -13.37 -7.71 5.70
N ALA A 317 -14.48 -8.16 5.12
CA ALA A 317 -15.82 -7.84 5.56
C ALA A 317 -16.21 -8.55 6.88
N SER A 318 -15.57 -9.69 7.17
CA SER A 318 -15.79 -10.44 8.41
C SER A 318 -15.06 -9.86 9.63
N PRO A 319 -15.47 -10.22 10.87
CA PRO A 319 -14.70 -9.94 12.08
C PRO A 319 -13.26 -10.51 12.05
N ALA A 320 -13.03 -11.56 11.25
CA ALA A 320 -11.70 -12.14 11.03
C ALA A 320 -10.80 -11.31 10.10
N SER A 321 -11.11 -10.03 9.86
CA SER A 321 -10.28 -9.12 9.04
C SER A 321 -8.82 -9.00 9.49
N LEU A 322 -8.50 -9.30 10.75
CA LEU A 322 -7.12 -9.42 11.26
C LEU A 322 -6.33 -10.57 10.61
N ALA A 323 -7.00 -11.55 9.98
CA ALA A 323 -6.37 -12.67 9.30
C ALA A 323 -5.98 -12.37 7.83
N LEU A 324 -6.43 -11.25 7.27
CA LEU A 324 -6.07 -10.75 5.93
C LEU A 324 -4.58 -10.90 5.57
N PRO A 325 -3.59 -10.50 6.42
CA PRO A 325 -2.17 -10.70 6.14
C PRO A 325 -1.78 -12.15 5.87
N PHE A 326 -2.33 -13.12 6.61
CA PHE A 326 -2.01 -14.55 6.42
C PHE A 326 -2.63 -15.09 5.13
N ILE A 327 -3.86 -14.67 4.80
CA ILE A 327 -4.51 -15.02 3.53
C ILE A 327 -3.74 -14.41 2.34
N LEU A 328 -3.20 -13.20 2.49
CA LEU A 328 -2.35 -12.58 1.49
C LEU A 328 -1.04 -13.36 1.32
N ILE A 329 -0.36 -13.74 2.42
CA ILE A 329 0.82 -14.62 2.38
C ILE A 329 0.48 -15.94 1.65
N LEU A 330 -0.69 -16.53 1.90
CA LEU A 330 -1.16 -17.77 1.24
C LEU A 330 -1.32 -17.63 -0.29
N THR A 331 -1.49 -16.41 -0.83
CA THR A 331 -1.47 -16.20 -2.29
C THR A 331 -0.09 -16.44 -2.91
N VAL A 332 1.00 -16.36 -2.13
CA VAL A 332 2.38 -16.57 -2.61
C VAL A 332 2.66 -18.05 -2.97
N PRO A 333 2.42 -19.05 -2.11
CA PRO A 333 2.54 -20.46 -2.50
C PRO A 333 1.51 -20.86 -3.54
N LEU A 334 0.30 -20.29 -3.53
CA LEU A 334 -0.68 -20.46 -4.63
C LEU A 334 -0.05 -20.06 -5.99
N ARG A 335 0.60 -18.89 -6.06
CA ARG A 335 1.32 -18.45 -7.27
C ARG A 335 2.55 -19.30 -7.62
N ARG A 336 3.26 -19.84 -6.62
CA ARG A 336 4.48 -20.63 -6.86
C ARG A 336 4.24 -22.12 -7.14
N LEU A 337 3.13 -22.70 -6.68
CA LEU A 337 2.91 -24.15 -6.71
C LEU A 337 1.70 -24.61 -7.55
N LEU A 338 0.66 -23.78 -7.65
CA LEU A 338 -0.56 -24.14 -8.40
C LEU A 338 -0.57 -23.52 -9.80
N LEU A 339 -0.17 -22.27 -9.94
CA LEU A 339 -0.11 -21.58 -11.23
C LEU A 339 0.84 -22.24 -12.25
N PRO A 340 2.07 -22.70 -11.90
CA PRO A 340 2.94 -23.45 -12.82
C PRO A 340 2.45 -24.86 -13.20
N ARG A 341 1.41 -25.39 -12.53
CA ARG A 341 0.76 -26.65 -12.95
C ARG A 341 -0.30 -26.43 -14.03
N ILE A 342 -0.75 -25.19 -14.24
CA ILE A 342 -1.84 -24.82 -15.16
C ILE A 342 -1.32 -24.07 -16.39
N PHE A 343 -0.28 -23.25 -16.20
CA PHE A 343 0.33 -22.38 -17.22
C PHE A 343 1.81 -22.72 -17.41
N SER A 344 2.33 -22.48 -18.61
CA SER A 344 3.77 -22.65 -18.86
C SER A 344 4.58 -21.49 -18.27
N ASP A 345 5.87 -21.73 -17.99
CA ASP A 345 6.77 -20.69 -17.49
C ASP A 345 6.88 -19.49 -18.45
N ILE A 346 6.72 -19.71 -19.76
CA ILE A 346 6.72 -18.66 -20.77
C ILE A 346 5.45 -17.80 -20.65
N GLU A 347 4.28 -18.40 -20.44
CA GLU A 347 3.03 -17.67 -20.20
C GLU A 347 3.09 -16.87 -18.90
N LEU A 348 3.56 -17.49 -17.81
CA LEU A 348 3.76 -16.85 -16.51
C LEU A 348 4.73 -15.67 -16.60
N LYS A 349 5.86 -15.85 -17.29
CA LYS A 349 6.84 -14.78 -17.54
C LYS A 349 6.25 -13.65 -18.40
N CYS A 350 5.34 -13.93 -19.33
CA CYS A 350 4.62 -12.88 -20.06
C CYS A 350 3.62 -12.12 -19.18
N TYR A 351 3.00 -12.76 -18.17
CA TYR A 351 2.14 -12.06 -17.21
C TYR A 351 2.93 -11.22 -16.18
N ASP A 352 4.15 -11.63 -15.82
CA ASP A 352 4.98 -10.87 -14.88
C ASP A 352 5.81 -9.74 -15.55
N CYS A 353 6.33 -9.94 -16.78
CA CYS A 353 7.21 -8.98 -17.44
C CYS A 353 6.47 -7.88 -18.26
N HIS A 354 6.84 -6.61 -18.04
CA HIS A 354 6.83 -5.64 -19.14
C HIS A 354 8.17 -5.73 -19.90
N LEU A 355 8.10 -6.06 -21.19
CA LEU A 355 9.15 -5.68 -22.12
C LEU A 355 8.71 -4.37 -22.77
N HIS A 356 9.43 -3.27 -22.50
CA HIS A 356 9.36 -2.10 -23.38
C HIS A 356 9.78 -2.49 -24.81
N PRO A 357 9.33 -1.77 -25.86
CA PRO A 357 9.86 -1.96 -27.21
C PRO A 357 11.40 -1.80 -27.22
N PRO A 358 12.09 -2.47 -28.15
CA PRO A 358 13.46 -2.91 -27.90
C PRO A 358 14.48 -1.78 -27.89
N HIS A 359 15.22 -1.68 -26.77
CA HIS A 359 16.65 -1.43 -26.90
C HIS A 359 17.31 -2.72 -27.45
N PRO A 360 18.23 -2.66 -28.43
CA PRO A 360 18.78 -3.84 -29.13
C PRO A 360 19.59 -4.86 -28.30
N GLN A 361 19.56 -4.84 -26.97
CA GLN A 361 20.45 -5.62 -26.11
C GLN A 361 19.78 -6.49 -25.04
N LEU A 362 18.46 -6.40 -24.81
CA LEU A 362 17.75 -7.39 -23.98
C LEU A 362 17.09 -8.48 -24.84
N GLN A 363 17.96 -9.21 -25.55
CA GLN A 363 17.60 -10.52 -26.08
C GLN A 363 17.45 -11.50 -24.91
N CYS A 364 16.43 -12.37 -24.96
CA CYS A 364 16.24 -13.39 -23.93
C CYS A 364 17.43 -14.36 -23.93
N TYR A 365 18.40 -14.16 -23.04
CA TYR A 365 19.38 -15.21 -22.75
C TYR A 365 18.66 -16.43 -22.19
N PRO A 366 18.89 -17.64 -22.74
CA PRO A 366 18.47 -18.87 -22.08
C PRO A 366 19.21 -18.98 -20.74
N ILE A 367 18.55 -19.61 -19.76
CA ILE A 367 19.16 -19.94 -18.48
C ILE A 367 20.35 -20.86 -18.78
N PRO A 368 21.59 -20.57 -18.31
CA PRO A 368 22.69 -21.50 -18.48
C PRO A 368 22.36 -22.81 -17.75
N PRO A 369 22.68 -23.98 -18.33
CA PRO A 369 22.42 -25.26 -17.69
C PRO A 369 23.15 -25.35 -16.34
N PRO A 370 22.67 -26.18 -15.38
CA PRO A 370 23.32 -26.35 -14.10
C PRO A 370 24.78 -26.77 -14.30
N ILE A 371 25.68 -26.14 -13.53
CA ILE A 371 27.13 -26.32 -13.66
C ILE A 371 27.48 -27.77 -13.33
N SER A 372 27.73 -28.57 -14.37
CA SER A 372 28.34 -29.88 -14.24
C SER A 372 29.82 -29.70 -13.89
N ILE A 373 30.18 -29.99 -12.64
CA ILE A 373 31.57 -29.99 -12.17
C ILE A 373 32.37 -31.01 -13.01
N PRO A 374 33.39 -30.60 -13.78
CA PRO A 374 34.22 -31.56 -14.51
C PRO A 374 35.14 -32.28 -13.52
N ILE A 375 35.08 -33.62 -13.52
CA ILE A 375 36.07 -34.45 -12.84
C ILE A 375 37.40 -34.29 -13.57
N ALA A 376 38.48 -34.01 -12.84
CA ALA A 376 39.79 -33.81 -13.41
C ALA A 376 40.33 -35.12 -14.04
N ALA A 377 40.75 -35.04 -15.30
CA ALA A 377 41.52 -36.07 -15.97
C ALA A 377 42.94 -35.56 -16.22
N CYS A 378 43.94 -36.19 -15.61
CA CYS A 378 45.35 -35.89 -15.86
C CYS A 378 45.77 -36.44 -17.24
N PRO A 379 46.51 -35.67 -18.06
CA PRO A 379 47.27 -36.23 -19.17
C PRO A 379 48.60 -36.81 -18.66
N HIS A 380 48.97 -37.97 -19.22
CA HIS A 380 50.32 -38.51 -19.20
C HIS A 380 51.25 -37.75 -20.18
N SER A 381 52.54 -38.10 -20.11
CA SER A 381 53.72 -37.67 -20.91
C SER A 381 54.14 -36.21 -20.74
#